data_AF-W4Q7C8-F1
#
_entry.id   AF-W4Q7C8-F1
#
_cell.length_a   1.000
_cell.length_b   1.000
_cell.length_c   1.000
_cell.angle_alpha   90.00
_cell.angle_beta   90.00
_cell.angle_gamma   90.00
#
_symmetry.space_group_name_H-M   'P 1'
#
loop_
_entity.id
_entity.type
_entity.pdbx_description
1 polymer ?
#
loop_
_entity_poly.entity_id
_entity_poly.type
_entity_poly.pdbx_seq_one_letter_code
_entity_poly.pdbx_strand_id
1 'polypeptide(L)'
;MGLEETADHIVTLLRDQEMEALADYVHPTKGVRFSPYGHINVDEDKVLFAEQLVEVWEDETVYHWGYFDGSGHPIEKTFRDYYDRFVYDHDYANAEETAVNERLGDGMMIDNSDEIYPDADIVDYYFSGFEEEYEGMDWRSLRIVLEEQDGKWYLVGIIHDEWTI
;
A
#
# COMPACT_ATOMS: atom_id res chain seq x y z
N MET A 1 -5.45 18.35 8.21
CA MET A 1 -5.47 17.88 6.81
C MET A 1 -6.73 17.06 6.65
N GLY A 2 -7.42 17.22 5.52
CA GLY A 2 -8.51 16.32 5.14
C GLY A 2 -7.97 14.93 4.77
N LEU A 3 -8.88 14.01 4.40
CA LEU A 3 -8.52 12.66 3.97
C LEU A 3 -7.51 12.69 2.80
N GLU A 4 -7.89 13.29 1.68
CA GLU A 4 -7.07 13.36 0.45
C GLU A 4 -5.75 14.08 0.70
N GLU A 5 -5.76 15.23 1.38
CA GLU A 5 -4.53 15.96 1.75
C GLU A 5 -3.57 15.10 2.60
N THR A 6 -4.12 14.24 3.48
CA THR A 6 -3.31 13.34 4.31
C THR A 6 -2.73 12.22 3.44
N ALA A 7 -3.54 11.62 2.56
CA ALA A 7 -3.10 10.57 1.66
C ALA A 7 -2.01 11.08 0.70
N ASP A 8 -2.19 12.26 0.09
CA ASP A 8 -1.21 12.87 -0.82
C ASP A 8 0.11 13.15 -0.12
N HIS A 9 0.03 13.61 1.14
CA HIS A 9 1.21 13.82 1.94
C HIS A 9 1.92 12.49 2.24
N ILE A 10 1.20 11.44 2.62
CA ILE A 10 1.75 10.10 2.84
C ILE A 10 2.43 9.58 1.57
N VAL A 11 1.79 9.67 0.40
CA VAL A 11 2.39 9.26 -0.88
C VAL A 11 3.66 10.06 -1.19
N THR A 12 3.69 11.35 -0.84
CA THR A 12 4.90 12.17 -0.95
C THR A 12 6.02 11.68 -0.01
N LEU A 13 5.70 11.38 1.25
CA LEU A 13 6.67 10.80 2.19
C LEU A 13 7.18 9.45 1.71
N LEU A 14 6.31 8.64 1.09
CA LEU A 14 6.70 7.37 0.48
C LEU A 14 7.67 7.59 -0.69
N ARG A 15 7.36 8.49 -1.61
CA ARG A 15 8.26 8.85 -2.72
C ARG A 15 9.66 9.25 -2.23
N ASP A 16 9.68 10.08 -1.19
CA ASP A 16 10.91 10.68 -0.66
C ASP A 16 11.60 9.77 0.37
N GLN A 17 11.04 8.58 0.65
CA GLN A 17 11.54 7.58 1.59
C GLN A 17 11.69 8.10 3.04
N GLU A 18 10.84 9.04 3.43
CA GLU A 18 10.86 9.73 4.73
C GLU A 18 10.16 8.89 5.83
N MET A 19 10.76 7.75 6.18
CA MET A 19 10.17 6.78 7.12
C MET A 19 9.93 7.34 8.53
N GLU A 20 10.81 8.25 9.00
CA GLU A 20 10.62 8.92 10.30
C GLU A 20 9.36 9.78 10.30
N ALA A 21 9.12 10.55 9.24
CA ALA A 21 7.91 11.36 9.11
C ALA A 21 6.67 10.50 8.85
N LEU A 22 6.80 9.41 8.09
CA LEU A 22 5.70 8.48 7.85
C LEU A 22 5.21 7.82 9.14
N ALA A 23 6.12 7.54 10.08
CA ALA A 23 5.80 6.96 11.39
C ALA A 23 4.79 7.80 12.19
N ASP A 24 4.75 9.12 12.01
CA ASP A 24 3.79 10.03 12.68
C ASP A 24 2.33 9.84 12.23
N TYR A 25 2.13 9.16 11.09
CA TYR A 25 0.82 8.85 10.54
C TYR A 25 0.36 7.43 10.91
N VAL A 26 1.25 6.54 11.35
CA VAL A 26 0.89 5.16 11.69
C VAL A 26 -0.09 5.14 12.86
N HIS A 27 -1.16 4.36 12.73
CA HIS A 27 -2.17 4.25 13.78
C HIS A 27 -1.56 3.65 15.06
N PRO A 28 -1.68 4.30 16.23
CA PRO A 28 -0.92 3.93 17.44
C PRO A 28 -1.23 2.54 17.99
N THR A 29 -2.45 2.04 17.78
CA THR A 29 -2.89 0.71 18.25
C THR A 29 -3.09 -0.33 17.14
N LYS A 30 -3.21 0.09 15.88
CA LYS A 30 -3.48 -0.81 14.74
C LYS A 30 -2.23 -1.07 13.91
N GLY A 31 -1.24 -0.17 13.95
CA GLY A 31 -0.10 -0.21 13.04
C GLY A 31 -0.54 0.08 11.60
N VAL A 32 0.37 -0.14 10.66
CA VAL A 32 0.11 -0.15 9.23
C VAL A 32 0.32 -1.56 8.68
N ARG A 33 -0.70 -2.11 8.02
CA ARG A 33 -0.59 -3.38 7.29
C ARG A 33 -0.04 -3.14 5.88
N PHE A 34 0.90 -3.97 5.46
CA PHE A 34 1.41 -4.00 4.08
C PHE A 34 0.84 -5.23 3.37
N SER A 35 0.06 -4.97 2.32
CA SER A 35 -0.58 -6.02 1.50
C SER A 35 0.02 -5.95 0.09
N PRO A 36 0.68 -7.01 -0.41
CA PRO A 36 1.37 -6.98 -1.70
C PRO A 36 0.41 -7.01 -2.91
N TYR A 37 -0.88 -7.27 -2.67
CA TYR A 37 -1.92 -7.34 -3.70
C TYR A 37 -3.27 -6.85 -3.16
N GLY A 38 -4.23 -6.61 -4.07
CA GLY A 38 -5.55 -6.07 -3.75
C GLY A 38 -6.39 -6.92 -2.78
N HIS A 39 -6.14 -8.24 -2.68
CA HIS A 39 -6.73 -9.09 -1.66
C HIS A 39 -5.88 -9.08 -0.38
N ILE A 40 -6.40 -8.49 0.69
CA ILE A 40 -5.74 -8.40 1.98
C ILE A 40 -5.82 -9.74 2.70
N ASN A 41 -4.67 -10.27 3.13
CA ASN A 41 -4.56 -11.50 3.91
C ASN A 41 -4.14 -11.16 5.34
N VAL A 42 -5.12 -11.06 6.24
CA VAL A 42 -4.89 -10.66 7.64
C VAL A 42 -3.96 -11.57 8.44
N ASP A 43 -3.77 -12.82 8.01
CA ASP A 43 -2.92 -13.81 8.69
C ASP A 43 -1.46 -13.77 8.21
N GLU A 44 -1.22 -13.37 6.95
CA GLU A 44 0.11 -13.38 6.31
C GLU A 44 0.70 -11.98 6.14
N ASP A 45 -0.14 -10.97 5.92
CA ASP A 45 0.27 -9.59 5.69
C ASP A 45 0.88 -9.01 6.97
N LYS A 46 2.00 -8.32 6.81
CA LYS A 46 2.75 -7.78 7.94
C LYS A 46 2.17 -6.45 8.39
N VAL A 47 2.03 -6.33 9.71
CA VAL A 47 1.69 -5.08 10.38
C VAL A 47 2.94 -4.54 11.06
N LEU A 48 3.29 -3.29 10.77
CA LEU A 48 4.37 -2.56 11.43
C LEU A 48 3.82 -1.39 12.23
N PHE A 49 4.38 -1.16 13.41
CA PHE A 49 4.10 0.02 14.24
C PHE A 49 5.12 1.12 13.96
N ALA A 50 4.80 2.36 14.37
CA ALA A 50 5.61 3.55 14.12
C ALA A 50 7.11 3.35 14.42
N GLU A 51 7.45 2.79 15.59
CA GLU A 51 8.84 2.54 16.00
C GLU A 51 9.53 1.52 15.09
N GLN A 52 8.81 0.49 14.65
CA GLN A 52 9.36 -0.57 13.80
C GLN A 52 9.64 -0.07 12.38
N LEU A 53 8.85 0.88 11.87
CA LEU A 53 8.93 1.34 10.50
C LEU A 53 10.29 1.99 10.17
N VAL A 54 10.84 2.74 11.13
CA VAL A 54 12.18 3.34 11.03
C VAL A 54 13.27 2.27 11.18
N GLU A 55 13.08 1.32 12.09
CA GLU A 55 14.05 0.24 12.33
C GLU A 55 14.18 -0.70 11.13
N VAL A 56 13.06 -1.12 10.53
CA VAL A 56 13.07 -2.07 9.41
C VAL A 56 13.62 -1.46 8.13
N TRP A 57 13.66 -0.13 8.00
CA TRP A 57 14.19 0.54 6.82
C TRP A 57 15.70 0.31 6.63
N GLU A 58 16.44 0.26 7.74
CA GLU A 58 17.89 0.01 7.77
C GLU A 58 18.23 -1.47 8.04
N ASP A 59 17.22 -2.31 8.22
CA ASP A 59 17.38 -3.73 8.51
C ASP A 59 17.57 -4.56 7.23
N GLU A 60 18.63 -5.35 7.20
CA GLU A 60 18.93 -6.28 6.10
C GLU A 60 18.29 -7.67 6.30
N THR A 61 17.49 -7.86 7.35
CA THR A 61 16.76 -9.10 7.59
C THR A 61 15.76 -9.36 6.47
N VAL A 62 15.81 -10.57 5.92
CA VAL A 62 14.82 -11.04 4.94
C VAL A 62 13.59 -11.54 5.67
N TYR A 63 12.44 -10.95 5.36
CA TYR A 63 11.15 -11.30 5.91
C TYR A 63 10.27 -11.99 4.85
N HIS A 64 9.34 -12.83 5.32
CA HIS A 64 8.28 -13.39 4.48
C HIS A 64 7.08 -12.43 4.40
N TRP A 65 6.75 -11.92 3.22
CA TRP A 65 5.68 -10.94 2.99
C TRP A 65 4.44 -11.55 2.29
N GLY A 66 4.21 -12.84 2.48
CA GLY A 66 3.16 -13.58 1.75
C GLY A 66 3.72 -14.25 0.50
N TYR A 67 2.89 -14.40 -0.53
CA TYR A 67 3.21 -15.20 -1.72
C TYR A 67 2.87 -14.44 -2.98
N PHE A 68 3.68 -14.60 -4.03
CA PHE A 68 3.40 -14.03 -5.34
C PHE A 68 2.14 -14.65 -5.94
N ASP A 69 1.26 -13.80 -6.46
CA ASP A 69 0.09 -14.27 -7.21
C ASP A 69 0.52 -15.06 -8.48
N GLY A 70 -0.31 -16.01 -8.89
CA GLY A 70 -0.04 -16.94 -9.99
C GLY A 70 0.99 -18.04 -9.69
N SER A 71 2.19 -17.68 -9.19
CA SER A 71 3.26 -18.66 -8.93
C SER A 71 3.16 -19.36 -7.57
N GLY A 72 2.62 -18.69 -6.56
CA GLY A 72 2.58 -19.16 -5.18
C GLY A 72 3.95 -19.27 -4.49
N HIS A 73 5.02 -18.70 -5.09
CA HIS A 73 6.32 -18.63 -4.42
C HIS A 73 6.30 -17.61 -3.28
N PRO A 74 7.04 -17.85 -2.18
CA PRO A 74 7.10 -16.91 -1.08
C PRO A 74 7.77 -15.59 -1.50
N ILE A 75 7.26 -14.48 -0.99
CA ILE A 75 7.85 -13.15 -1.12
C ILE A 75 8.85 -12.99 0.03
N GLU A 76 10.09 -13.44 -0.19
CA GLU A 76 11.18 -13.31 0.78
C GLU A 76 12.03 -12.08 0.43
N LYS A 77 11.86 -10.98 1.17
CA LYS A 77 12.49 -9.69 0.89
C LYS A 77 12.90 -8.95 2.16
N THR A 78 13.97 -8.16 2.08
CA THR A 78 14.18 -7.07 3.06
C THR A 78 13.02 -6.07 2.97
N PHE A 79 12.82 -5.23 3.97
CA PHE A 79 11.76 -4.23 3.87
C PHE A 79 11.99 -3.28 2.68
N ARG A 80 13.23 -2.86 2.42
CA ARG A 80 13.56 -1.99 1.28
C ARG A 80 13.28 -2.66 -0.07
N ASP A 81 13.63 -3.93 -0.24
CA ASP A 81 13.32 -4.67 -1.48
C ASP A 81 11.83 -4.91 -1.66
N TYR A 82 11.08 -5.07 -0.56
CA TYR A 82 9.61 -5.17 -0.58
C TYR A 82 9.01 -3.82 -0.98
N TYR A 83 9.51 -2.75 -0.37
CA TYR A 83 9.09 -1.38 -0.60
C TYR A 83 9.20 -0.99 -2.07
N ASP A 84 10.36 -1.22 -2.68
CA ASP A 84 10.63 -0.90 -4.08
C ASP A 84 9.74 -1.70 -5.05
N ARG A 85 9.15 -2.82 -4.62
CA ARG A 85 8.30 -3.69 -5.48
C ARG A 85 6.80 -3.50 -5.24
N PHE A 86 6.39 -3.30 -4.00
CA PHE A 86 4.99 -3.38 -3.55
C PHE A 86 4.55 -2.16 -2.73
N VAL A 87 5.36 -1.11 -2.65
CA VAL A 87 4.95 0.14 -2.00
C VAL A 87 5.17 1.33 -2.92
N TYR A 88 6.31 1.38 -3.62
CA TYR A 88 6.64 2.51 -4.47
C TYR A 88 7.43 2.07 -5.72
N ASP A 89 6.87 1.15 -6.50
CA ASP A 89 7.43 0.73 -7.79
C ASP A 89 7.20 1.77 -8.90
N HIS A 90 6.23 2.69 -8.72
CA HIS A 90 5.93 3.80 -9.62
C HIS A 90 5.73 5.14 -8.88
N ASP A 91 5.79 6.26 -9.61
CA ASP A 91 5.65 7.62 -9.07
C ASP A 91 4.17 7.97 -8.78
N TYR A 92 3.59 7.30 -7.79
CA TYR A 92 2.19 7.49 -7.38
C TYR A 92 1.86 8.92 -6.93
N ALA A 93 2.88 9.74 -6.60
CA ALA A 93 2.66 11.16 -6.33
C ALA A 93 2.25 11.95 -7.59
N ASN A 94 2.44 11.36 -8.76
CA ASN A 94 2.03 11.87 -10.07
C ASN A 94 1.15 10.85 -10.80
N ALA A 95 0.31 10.10 -10.07
CA ALA A 95 -0.64 9.14 -10.62
C ALA A 95 -1.55 9.76 -11.71
N GLU A 96 -1.99 8.94 -12.66
CA GLU A 96 -2.87 9.38 -13.75
C GLU A 96 -4.27 9.73 -13.22
N GLU A 97 -4.77 8.91 -12.32
CA GLU A 97 -6.08 9.05 -11.72
C GLU A 97 -6.03 8.74 -10.22
N THR A 98 -6.90 9.41 -9.46
CA THR A 98 -7.08 9.17 -8.03
C THR A 98 -8.55 9.03 -7.70
N ALA A 99 -8.91 8.10 -6.82
CA ALA A 99 -10.29 7.92 -6.37
C ALA A 99 -10.39 7.66 -4.86
N VAL A 100 -11.53 8.03 -4.27
CA VAL A 100 -11.82 7.82 -2.85
C VAL A 100 -12.91 6.76 -2.72
N ASN A 101 -12.62 5.69 -1.96
CA ASN A 101 -13.52 4.56 -1.72
C ASN A 101 -14.05 3.89 -2.99
N GLU A 102 -13.24 3.95 -4.05
CA GLU A 102 -13.48 3.29 -5.32
C GLU A 102 -12.15 2.70 -5.79
N ARG A 103 -12.17 1.41 -6.14
CA ARG A 103 -11.02 0.72 -6.73
C ARG A 103 -11.01 0.99 -8.24
N LEU A 104 -9.95 1.60 -8.75
CA LEU A 104 -9.83 1.96 -10.16
C LEU A 104 -9.32 0.79 -11.01
N GLY A 105 -8.44 -0.05 -10.46
CA GLY A 105 -7.91 -1.22 -11.14
C GLY A 105 -8.96 -2.33 -11.31
N ASP A 106 -9.11 -2.82 -12.54
CA ASP A 106 -9.95 -3.98 -12.87
C ASP A 106 -9.08 -5.24 -13.02
N GLY A 107 -9.49 -6.35 -12.44
CA GLY A 107 -8.71 -7.58 -12.42
C GLY A 107 -9.42 -8.74 -11.74
N MET A 108 -8.81 -9.92 -11.79
CA MET A 108 -9.42 -11.14 -11.25
C MET A 108 -9.40 -11.21 -9.73
N MET A 109 -8.47 -10.49 -9.08
CA MET A 109 -8.33 -10.52 -7.63
C MET A 109 -9.51 -9.83 -6.94
N ILE A 110 -10.07 -10.51 -5.93
CA ILE A 110 -11.14 -9.99 -5.09
C ILE A 110 -10.60 -8.91 -4.18
N ASP A 111 -11.20 -7.73 -4.24
CA ASP A 111 -11.00 -6.69 -3.24
C ASP A 111 -11.89 -6.96 -2.01
N ASN A 112 -11.26 -7.22 -0.87
CA ASN A 112 -11.92 -7.42 0.43
C ASN A 112 -11.69 -6.24 1.40
N SER A 113 -11.19 -5.11 0.91
CA SER A 113 -10.81 -3.97 1.75
C SER A 113 -11.94 -3.41 2.62
N ASP A 114 -13.16 -3.32 2.09
CA ASP A 114 -14.35 -2.89 2.86
C ASP A 114 -14.68 -3.83 4.04
N GLU A 115 -14.40 -5.13 3.91
CA GLU A 115 -14.61 -6.09 5.00
C GLU A 115 -13.54 -5.95 6.07
N ILE A 116 -12.29 -5.72 5.65
CA ILE A 116 -11.13 -5.68 6.53
C ILE A 116 -10.99 -4.32 7.23
N TYR A 117 -11.40 -3.23 6.58
CA TYR A 117 -11.29 -1.85 7.07
C TYR A 117 -12.66 -1.14 7.07
N PRO A 118 -13.66 -1.62 7.82
CA PRO A 118 -15.03 -1.10 7.76
C PRO A 118 -15.19 0.35 8.26
N ASP A 119 -14.19 0.88 8.97
CA ASP A 119 -14.17 2.22 9.55
C ASP A 119 -13.15 3.15 8.86
N ALA A 120 -12.50 2.68 7.78
CA ALA A 120 -11.48 3.45 7.06
C ALA A 120 -12.01 3.97 5.73
N ASP A 121 -11.37 5.03 5.24
CA ASP A 121 -11.48 5.48 3.87
C ASP A 121 -10.19 5.16 3.11
N ILE A 122 -10.32 4.88 1.81
CA ILE A 122 -9.21 4.46 0.95
C ILE A 122 -9.05 5.44 -0.19
N VAL A 123 -7.83 5.94 -0.38
CA VAL A 123 -7.45 6.74 -1.55
C VAL A 123 -6.61 5.88 -2.49
N ASP A 124 -7.10 5.68 -3.70
CA ASP A 124 -6.49 4.87 -4.74
C ASP A 124 -5.69 5.77 -5.70
N TYR A 125 -4.41 5.48 -5.92
CA TYR A 125 -3.50 6.18 -6.83
C TYR A 125 -3.14 5.26 -8.00
N TYR A 126 -3.72 5.51 -9.17
CA TYR A 126 -3.78 4.55 -10.27
C TYR A 126 -3.00 4.99 -11.51
N PHE A 127 -2.39 4.00 -12.17
CA PHE A 127 -1.84 4.07 -13.52
C PHE A 127 -2.53 3.03 -14.41
N SER A 128 -3.01 3.45 -15.57
CA SER A 128 -3.79 2.60 -16.49
C SER A 128 -2.97 1.57 -17.27
N GLY A 129 -1.64 1.67 -17.20
CA GLY A 129 -0.67 0.81 -17.88
C GLY A 129 0.53 1.64 -18.36
N PHE A 130 1.60 0.98 -18.77
CA PHE A 130 2.87 1.65 -19.11
C PHE A 130 3.34 1.31 -20.52
N GLU A 131 3.17 0.07 -20.97
CA GLU A 131 3.58 -0.40 -22.29
C GLU A 131 2.36 -0.85 -23.12
N GLU A 132 2.23 -0.29 -24.33
CA GLU A 132 1.10 -0.58 -25.23
C GLU A 132 0.94 -2.09 -25.54
N GLU A 133 2.04 -2.86 -25.52
CA GLU A 133 2.02 -4.30 -25.83
C GLU A 133 1.29 -5.15 -24.78
N TYR A 134 1.12 -4.62 -23.56
CA TYR A 134 0.37 -5.29 -22.51
C TYR A 134 -1.12 -4.97 -22.53
N GLU A 135 -1.59 -4.08 -23.42
CA GLU A 135 -3.01 -3.72 -23.57
C GLU A 135 -3.69 -3.36 -22.23
N GLY A 136 -2.95 -2.70 -21.32
CA GLY A 136 -3.42 -2.32 -19.98
C GLY A 136 -3.30 -3.43 -18.92
N MET A 137 -2.82 -4.63 -19.25
CA MET A 137 -2.54 -5.72 -18.29
C MET A 137 -1.26 -5.49 -17.47
N ASP A 138 -0.73 -4.28 -17.48
CA ASP A 138 0.39 -3.79 -16.68
C ASP A 138 0.00 -2.60 -15.80
N TRP A 139 -1.31 -2.33 -15.64
CA TRP A 139 -1.80 -1.31 -14.71
C TRP A 139 -1.30 -1.56 -13.27
N ARG A 140 -1.19 -0.45 -12.52
CA ARG A 140 -0.71 -0.45 -11.13
C ARG A 140 -1.49 0.54 -10.29
N SER A 141 -1.69 0.20 -9.03
CA SER A 141 -2.31 1.07 -8.03
C SER A 141 -1.60 0.98 -6.69
N LEU A 142 -1.52 2.12 -6.01
CA LEU A 142 -1.18 2.20 -4.60
C LEU A 142 -2.38 2.74 -3.85
N ARG A 143 -2.91 1.95 -2.91
CA ARG A 143 -4.11 2.32 -2.15
C ARG A 143 -3.72 2.61 -0.70
N ILE A 144 -3.97 3.84 -0.28
CA ILE A 144 -3.67 4.35 1.06
C ILE A 144 -4.93 4.25 1.91
N VAL A 145 -4.88 3.43 2.96
CA VAL A 145 -6.00 3.16 3.86
C VAL A 145 -5.86 4.01 5.12
N LEU A 146 -6.81 4.90 5.34
CA LEU A 146 -6.80 5.88 6.42
C LEU A 146 -8.02 5.75 7.32
N GLU A 147 -7.78 5.76 8.62
CA GLU A 147 -8.85 5.77 9.61
C GLU A 147 -8.81 7.07 10.43
N GLU A 148 -9.97 7.70 10.62
CA GLU A 148 -10.09 8.91 11.44
C GLU A 148 -10.22 8.53 12.92
N GLN A 149 -9.31 9.05 13.74
CA GLN A 149 -9.43 9.02 15.19
C GLN A 149 -9.24 10.43 15.77
N ASP A 150 -10.25 10.91 16.51
CA ASP A 150 -10.23 12.20 17.21
C ASP A 150 -9.90 13.40 16.31
N GLY A 151 -10.37 13.40 15.05
CA GLY A 151 -10.11 14.48 14.09
C GLY A 151 -8.76 14.41 13.37
N LYS A 152 -8.03 13.30 13.52
CA LYS A 152 -6.78 13.03 12.79
C LYS A 152 -6.89 11.73 12.00
N TRP A 153 -6.42 11.76 10.75
CA TRP A 153 -6.29 10.59 9.88
C TRP A 153 -5.00 9.84 10.19
N TYR A 154 -5.12 8.53 10.34
CA TYR A 154 -4.01 7.62 10.59
C TYR A 154 -3.94 6.54 9.50
N LEU A 155 -2.72 6.26 9.05
CA LEU A 155 -2.39 5.17 8.16
C LEU A 155 -2.56 3.84 8.90
N VAL A 156 -3.48 3.01 8.37
CA VAL A 156 -3.74 1.65 8.88
C VAL A 156 -3.40 0.58 7.84
N GLY A 157 -3.27 0.94 6.57
CA GLY A 157 -2.92 0.00 5.51
C GLY A 157 -2.29 0.67 4.29
N ILE A 158 -1.37 -0.05 3.66
CA ILE A 158 -0.85 0.20 2.32
C ILE A 158 -1.12 -1.08 1.52
N ILE A 159 -1.87 -0.93 0.43
CA ILE A 159 -2.24 -2.03 -0.45
C ILE A 159 -1.67 -1.73 -1.83
N HIS A 160 -0.78 -2.59 -2.30
CA HIS A 160 -0.42 -2.62 -3.71
C HIS A 160 -1.52 -3.34 -4.48
N ASP A 161 -1.86 -2.83 -5.65
CA ASP A 161 -2.78 -3.51 -6.55
C ASP A 161 -2.22 -3.49 -7.96
N GLU A 162 -2.37 -4.61 -8.65
CA GLU A 162 -1.83 -4.76 -9.98
C GLU A 162 -2.64 -5.78 -10.76
N TRP A 163 -2.55 -5.73 -12.09
CA TRP A 163 -3.04 -6.82 -12.90
C TRP A 163 -2.32 -8.12 -12.51
N THR A 164 -3.10 -9.16 -12.21
CA THR A 164 -2.59 -10.51 -11.92
C THR A 164 -3.26 -11.57 -12.81
N ILE A 165 -2.72 -12.80 -12.81
CA ILE A 165 -3.05 -13.88 -13.77
C ILE A 165 -3.40 -15.21 -13.11
#